data_AF-A0A9D0VEN1-F1
#
_entry.id   AF-A0A9D0VEN1-F1
#
_cell.length_a   1.000
_cell.length_b   1.000
_cell.length_c   1.000
_cell.angle_alpha   90.00
_cell.angle_beta   90.00
_cell.angle_gamma   90.00
#
_symmetry.space_group_name_H-M   'P 1'
#
loop_
_entity.id
_entity.type
_entity.pdbx_description
1 polymer ?
#
loop_
_entity_poly.entity_id
_entity_poly.type
_entity_poly.pdbx_seq_one_letter_code
_entity_poly.pdbx_strand_id
1 'polypeptide(L)'
;MILIVMLSTAQAADPLPERLAERATQPDVVLVPPVGSPSPKAGSFLIPYVAEEGQPSDPAREGTYEVGPSSCTDALQFVTVDANEQREELWRVKSGVGARLGLPTFGVQIGGGSLSMAGLRYEITEKLIVDGGLEELELCCLRSPEKCTDRYISEYWVGTGTLHKLSSSNGAIKTSLKQLDKLGKIDFGATKGWTVASSWSEPMYFAYRTSAFQAPSCESYMNDLPEEEDRVLFTGVSEQLMSEQRARRDAQEDARQQVVRYLGEELRIEGDEIYSRAEALLSGVKDSLTCIDTRDTPEGPSYLARVRMYVDAGALDEAMAGVESRSKR
;
A
#
# COMPACT_ATOMS: atom_id res chain seq x y z
N MET A 1 18.61 -16.62 -61.30
CA MET A 1 18.86 -17.26 -59.99
C MET A 1 19.38 -16.16 -59.07
N ILE A 2 18.49 -15.53 -58.31
CA ILE A 2 18.82 -14.38 -57.44
C ILE A 2 19.05 -14.92 -56.03
N LEU A 3 20.27 -14.75 -55.54
CA LEU A 3 20.70 -15.12 -54.20
C LEU A 3 20.30 -13.99 -53.25
N ILE A 4 19.27 -14.19 -52.42
CA ILE A 4 18.91 -13.27 -51.34
C ILE A 4 19.84 -13.57 -50.17
N VAL A 5 20.83 -12.70 -49.97
CA VAL A 5 21.66 -12.69 -48.76
C VAL A 5 20.86 -12.01 -47.65
N MET A 6 20.37 -12.79 -46.69
CA MET A 6 19.85 -12.23 -45.45
C MET A 6 21.03 -11.72 -44.62
N LEU A 7 21.21 -10.40 -44.60
CA LEU A 7 22.05 -9.74 -43.61
C LEU A 7 21.33 -9.82 -42.26
N SER A 8 21.76 -10.75 -41.41
CA SER A 8 21.49 -10.70 -39.98
C SER A 8 22.19 -9.46 -39.44
N THR A 9 21.42 -8.42 -39.11
CA THR A 9 21.94 -7.27 -38.36
C THR A 9 22.43 -7.77 -37.01
N ALA A 10 23.74 -7.76 -36.80
CA ALA A 10 24.33 -7.94 -35.48
C ALA A 10 23.80 -6.83 -34.56
N GLN A 11 22.90 -7.17 -33.63
CA GLN A 11 22.53 -6.28 -32.54
C GLN A 11 23.82 -5.92 -31.78
N ALA A 12 24.06 -4.62 -31.61
CA ALA A 12 25.18 -4.14 -30.81
C ALA A 12 25.04 -4.76 -29.42
N ALA A 13 26.08 -5.46 -28.96
CA ALA A 13 26.08 -6.05 -27.62
C ALA A 13 25.78 -4.97 -26.59
N ASP A 14 24.85 -5.27 -25.67
CA ASP A 14 24.40 -4.33 -24.66
C ASP A 14 25.62 -3.75 -23.90
N PRO A 15 25.62 -2.43 -23.63
CA PRO A 15 26.73 -1.78 -22.93
C PRO A 15 26.98 -2.44 -21.57
N LEU A 16 28.25 -2.51 -21.15
CA LEU A 16 28.67 -3.21 -19.93
C LEU A 16 27.86 -2.88 -18.66
N PRO A 17 27.42 -1.61 -18.45
CA PRO A 17 26.54 -1.29 -17.32
C PRO A 17 25.17 -2.00 -17.38
N GLU A 18 24.56 -2.17 -18.56
CA GLU A 18 23.28 -2.86 -18.72
C GLU A 18 23.41 -4.35 -18.39
N ARG A 19 24.44 -5.00 -18.91
CA ARG A 19 24.76 -6.40 -18.58
C ARG A 19 25.00 -6.62 -17.09
N LEU A 20 25.60 -5.64 -16.40
CA LEU A 20 25.80 -5.72 -14.95
C LEU A 20 24.48 -5.54 -14.20
N ALA A 21 23.59 -4.67 -14.71
CA ALA A 21 22.26 -4.44 -14.15
C ALA A 21 21.33 -5.66 -14.29
N GLU A 22 21.48 -6.47 -15.34
CA GLU A 22 20.74 -7.75 -15.51
C GLU A 22 21.08 -8.80 -14.44
N ARG A 23 22.26 -8.69 -13.84
CA ARG A 23 22.72 -9.63 -12.80
C ARG A 23 22.40 -9.14 -11.38
N ALA A 24 21.92 -7.92 -11.25
CA ALA A 24 21.63 -7.32 -9.95
C ALA A 24 20.24 -7.75 -9.46
N THR A 25 20.14 -7.97 -8.15
CA THR A 25 18.85 -8.07 -7.48
C THR A 25 18.26 -6.67 -7.29
N GLN A 26 16.94 -6.61 -7.25
CA GLN A 26 16.22 -5.40 -6.91
C GLN A 26 15.56 -5.63 -5.55
N PRO A 27 16.03 -5.00 -4.47
CA PRO A 27 15.25 -4.96 -3.23
C PRO A 27 13.98 -4.14 -3.48
N ASP A 28 12.91 -4.43 -2.73
CA ASP A 28 11.70 -3.61 -2.79
C ASP A 28 12.01 -2.19 -2.33
N VAL A 29 12.64 -2.03 -1.15
CA VAL A 29 13.22 -0.76 -0.71
C VAL A 29 14.37 -0.97 0.30
N VAL A 30 15.25 0.02 0.40
CA VAL A 30 16.41 0.08 1.29
C VAL A 30 16.28 1.27 2.24
N LEU A 31 16.51 1.07 3.53
CA LEU A 31 16.55 2.16 4.52
C LEU A 31 17.91 2.84 4.53
N VAL A 32 17.90 4.18 4.46
CA VAL A 32 19.13 4.97 4.35
C VAL A 32 19.03 6.26 5.19
N PRO A 33 19.87 6.40 6.25
CA PRO A 33 20.74 5.36 6.81
C PRO A 33 19.93 4.20 7.43
N PRO A 34 20.56 3.05 7.74
CA PRO A 34 19.96 2.08 8.65
C PRO A 34 19.61 2.74 9.99
N VAL A 35 18.60 2.20 10.66
CA VAL A 35 17.97 2.83 11.82
C VAL A 35 17.81 1.82 12.96
N GLY A 36 18.07 2.24 14.19
CA GLY A 36 17.96 1.38 15.38
C GLY A 36 16.52 1.08 15.82
N SER A 37 15.56 1.84 15.32
CA SER A 37 14.12 1.59 15.46
C SER A 37 13.52 1.54 14.07
N PRO A 38 12.50 0.69 13.78
CA PRO A 38 11.90 0.63 12.45
C PRO A 38 11.48 2.03 12.05
N SER A 39 12.17 2.62 11.07
CA SER A 39 11.94 4.02 10.68
C SER A 39 10.92 4.08 9.57
N PRO A 40 9.93 4.98 9.71
CA PRO A 40 9.41 5.64 10.90
C PRO A 40 8.46 4.70 11.64
N LYS A 41 8.58 4.65 12.97
CA LYS A 41 7.83 3.81 13.93
C LYS A 41 6.78 2.89 13.28
N ALA A 42 7.28 1.87 12.56
CA ALA A 42 6.58 0.84 11.80
C ALA A 42 5.37 1.27 10.92
N GLY A 43 5.43 2.42 10.21
CA GLY A 43 4.45 2.74 9.18
C GLY A 43 4.23 1.56 8.21
N SER A 44 2.97 1.16 7.97
CA SER A 44 2.65 -0.04 7.16
C SER A 44 2.80 0.17 5.67
N PHE A 45 2.83 1.42 5.20
CA PHE A 45 2.67 1.74 3.79
C PHE A 45 3.87 2.53 3.26
N LEU A 46 4.20 2.25 2.00
CA LEU A 46 5.14 3.05 1.22
C LEU A 46 4.42 4.09 0.40
N ILE A 47 4.83 5.34 0.58
CA ILE A 47 4.38 6.48 -0.20
C ILE A 47 5.51 6.79 -1.19
N PRO A 48 5.34 6.52 -2.50
CA PRO A 48 6.33 6.92 -3.48
C PRO A 48 6.42 8.45 -3.51
N TYR A 49 7.64 8.99 -3.66
CA TYR A 49 7.78 10.42 -3.92
C TYR A 49 7.11 10.76 -5.26
N VAL A 50 6.13 11.67 -5.20
CA VAL A 50 5.47 12.26 -6.36
C VAL A 50 5.71 13.77 -6.26
N ALA A 51 6.19 14.38 -7.34
CA ALA A 51 6.36 15.84 -7.40
C ALA A 51 4.98 16.51 -7.28
N GLU A 52 4.88 17.58 -6.49
CA GLU A 52 3.66 18.37 -6.40
C GLU A 52 3.30 18.96 -7.77
N GLU A 53 2.00 18.97 -8.08
CA GLU A 53 1.52 19.49 -9.37
C GLU A 53 1.96 20.96 -9.55
N GLY A 54 2.65 21.23 -10.66
CA GLY A 54 3.19 22.56 -10.96
C GLY A 54 4.57 22.88 -10.36
N GLN A 55 5.18 21.96 -9.61
CA GLN A 55 6.58 22.10 -9.13
C GLN A 55 7.55 21.21 -9.92
N PRO A 56 8.79 21.67 -10.16
CA PRO A 56 9.82 20.81 -10.75
C PRO A 56 10.16 19.66 -9.79
N SER A 57 10.17 18.43 -10.31
CA SER A 57 10.56 17.23 -9.57
C SER A 57 11.99 17.38 -9.01
N ASP A 58 12.20 17.02 -7.74
CA ASP A 58 13.52 16.97 -7.13
C ASP A 58 14.27 15.70 -7.60
N PRO A 59 15.33 15.83 -8.41
CA PRO A 59 16.07 14.68 -8.94
C PRO A 59 16.72 13.82 -7.84
N ALA A 60 16.96 14.38 -6.65
CA ALA A 60 17.52 13.65 -5.52
C ALA A 60 16.48 12.81 -4.75
N ARG A 61 15.19 13.13 -4.93
CA ARG A 61 14.06 12.41 -4.31
C ARG A 61 13.31 11.54 -5.30
N GLU A 62 13.54 11.71 -6.60
CA GLU A 62 12.94 10.88 -7.63
C GLU A 62 13.23 9.39 -7.42
N GLY A 63 12.16 8.60 -7.32
CA GLY A 63 12.26 7.17 -7.05
C GLY A 63 12.58 6.79 -5.61
N THR A 64 12.58 7.75 -4.68
CA THR A 64 12.60 7.49 -3.24
C THR A 64 11.20 7.20 -2.73
N TYR A 65 11.14 6.53 -1.58
CA TYR A 65 9.91 6.25 -0.87
C TYR A 65 9.98 6.94 0.49
N GLU A 66 8.86 7.48 0.90
CA GLU A 66 8.62 7.84 2.28
C GLU A 66 7.76 6.75 2.89
N VAL A 67 7.98 6.45 4.15
CA VAL A 67 7.06 5.60 4.89
C VAL A 67 6.20 6.54 5.70
N GLY A 68 4.89 6.39 5.60
CA GLY A 68 3.93 7.21 6.33
C GLY A 68 3.12 6.34 7.29
N PRO A 69 2.91 6.74 8.55
CA PRO A 69 1.85 6.14 9.33
C PRO A 69 0.51 6.46 8.64
N SER A 70 -0.23 5.42 8.28
CA SER A 70 -1.65 5.56 7.99
C SER A 70 -2.41 5.49 9.31
N SER A 71 -3.59 6.10 9.39
CA SER A 71 -4.53 5.79 10.49
C SER A 71 -4.90 4.30 10.57
N CYS A 72 -4.64 3.55 9.49
CA CYS A 72 -4.83 2.12 9.41
C CYS A 72 -3.57 1.30 9.74
N THR A 73 -2.42 1.95 9.97
CA THR A 73 -1.15 1.25 10.20
C THR A 73 -1.15 0.40 11.47
N ASP A 74 -1.84 0.87 12.51
CA ASP A 74 -1.89 0.21 13.81
C ASP A 74 -2.67 -1.13 13.77
N ALA A 75 -3.33 -1.44 12.64
CA ALA A 75 -4.00 -2.71 12.45
C ALA A 75 -3.02 -3.88 12.33
N LEU A 76 -1.86 -3.67 11.67
CA LEU A 76 -0.92 -4.76 11.40
C LEU A 76 -0.18 -5.22 12.65
N GLN A 77 -0.10 -6.53 12.82
CA GLN A 77 0.62 -7.17 13.91
C GLN A 77 1.88 -7.83 13.37
N PHE A 78 3.01 -7.58 14.04
CA PHE A 78 4.31 -8.12 13.66
C PHE A 78 4.83 -9.08 14.72
N VAL A 79 5.38 -10.21 14.27
CA VAL A 79 6.13 -11.14 15.10
C VAL A 79 7.62 -11.05 14.77
N THR A 80 8.46 -11.10 15.81
CA THR A 80 9.93 -11.16 15.62
C THR A 80 10.35 -12.61 15.42
N VAL A 81 11.14 -12.85 14.38
CA VAL A 81 11.67 -14.16 14.02
C VAL A 81 13.18 -14.06 13.93
N ASP A 82 13.88 -14.95 14.64
CA ASP A 82 15.33 -15.05 14.56
C ASP A 82 15.75 -15.44 13.13
N ALA A 83 16.76 -14.75 12.63
CA ALA A 83 17.37 -15.03 11.34
C ALA A 83 18.88 -15.23 11.55
N ASN A 84 19.49 -16.09 10.74
CA ASN A 84 20.94 -16.23 10.69
C ASN A 84 21.36 -16.41 9.23
N GLU A 85 21.22 -15.32 8.48
CA GLU A 85 21.46 -15.31 7.04
C GLU A 85 22.57 -14.33 6.71
N GLN A 86 23.68 -14.84 6.17
CA GLN A 86 24.72 -14.02 5.58
C GLN A 86 24.54 -13.94 4.07
N ARG A 87 24.52 -12.71 3.54
CA ARG A 87 24.27 -12.46 2.13
C ARG A 87 25.29 -11.48 1.56
N GLU A 88 25.62 -11.72 0.30
CA GLU A 88 26.46 -10.88 -0.54
C GLU A 88 25.73 -10.69 -1.86
N GLU A 89 25.23 -9.48 -2.10
CA GLU A 89 24.30 -9.18 -3.19
C GLU A 89 24.72 -7.92 -3.95
N LEU A 90 24.47 -7.93 -5.25
CA LEU A 90 24.60 -6.77 -6.10
C LEU A 90 23.21 -6.16 -6.30
N TRP A 91 22.99 -4.94 -5.82
CA TRP A 91 21.71 -4.26 -5.90
C TRP A 91 21.69 -3.23 -7.02
N ARG A 92 20.54 -3.13 -7.69
CA ARG A 92 20.20 -2.06 -8.63
C ARG A 92 19.20 -1.12 -7.97
N VAL A 93 19.56 0.15 -7.81
CA VAL A 93 18.73 1.16 -7.14
C VAL A 93 18.42 2.33 -8.07
N LYS A 94 17.26 2.97 -7.87
CA LYS A 94 16.86 4.19 -8.59
C LYS A 94 17.83 5.34 -8.30
N SER A 95 17.97 6.30 -9.23
CA SER A 95 18.88 7.44 -9.11
C SER A 95 18.75 8.21 -7.80
N GLY A 96 17.54 8.57 -7.36
CA GLY A 96 17.37 9.32 -6.11
C GLY A 96 17.82 8.52 -4.89
N VAL A 97 17.49 7.22 -4.84
CA VAL A 97 17.99 6.31 -3.80
C VAL A 97 19.52 6.19 -3.85
N GLY A 98 20.09 6.04 -5.05
CA GLY A 98 21.53 5.99 -5.27
C GLY A 98 22.26 7.26 -4.83
N ALA A 99 21.70 8.42 -5.14
CA ALA A 99 22.23 9.72 -4.74
C ALA A 99 22.26 9.87 -3.20
N ARG A 100 21.18 9.47 -2.51
CA ARG A 100 21.13 9.46 -1.03
C ARG A 100 22.13 8.48 -0.41
N LEU A 101 22.46 7.41 -1.11
CA LEU A 101 23.47 6.43 -0.73
C LEU A 101 24.91 6.84 -1.09
N GLY A 102 25.10 8.00 -1.74
CA GLY A 102 26.40 8.42 -2.26
C GLY A 102 26.97 7.46 -3.32
N LEU A 103 26.09 6.74 -4.00
CA LEU A 103 26.44 5.82 -5.08
C LEU A 103 26.63 6.61 -6.38
N PRO A 104 27.63 6.26 -7.19
CA PRO A 104 27.75 6.83 -8.51
C PRO A 104 26.56 6.40 -9.37
N THR A 105 25.98 7.37 -10.08
CA THR A 105 24.99 7.10 -11.11
C THR A 105 25.69 6.51 -12.32
N PHE A 106 25.15 5.40 -12.82
CA PHE A 106 25.57 4.85 -14.10
C PHE A 106 24.61 5.38 -15.15
N GLY A 107 25.11 5.71 -16.34
CA GLY A 107 24.31 6.18 -17.48
C GLY A 107 23.43 5.08 -18.10
N VAL A 108 22.89 4.17 -17.28
CA VAL A 108 21.94 3.13 -17.66
C VAL A 108 20.56 3.77 -17.70
N GLN A 109 20.15 4.23 -18.88
CA GLN A 109 18.79 4.67 -19.14
C GLN A 109 17.95 3.46 -19.53
N ILE A 110 17.31 2.82 -18.54
CA ILE A 110 16.30 1.79 -18.80
C ILE A 110 14.95 2.38 -18.38
N GLY A 111 14.06 2.60 -19.34
CA GLY A 111 12.68 3.04 -19.06
C GLY A 111 12.52 4.46 -18.52
N GLY A 112 13.44 5.38 -18.85
CA GLY A 112 13.28 6.82 -18.59
C GLY A 112 13.98 7.39 -17.34
N GLY A 113 14.71 6.57 -16.57
CA GLY A 113 15.44 7.03 -15.37
C GLY A 113 16.91 6.60 -15.34
N SER A 114 17.73 7.32 -14.57
CA SER A 114 19.13 6.94 -14.28
C SER A 114 19.17 5.92 -13.13
N LEU A 115 20.03 4.89 -13.23
CA LEU A 115 20.14 3.83 -12.22
C LEU A 115 21.53 3.84 -11.57
N SER A 116 21.60 3.38 -10.31
CA SER A 116 22.85 3.21 -9.57
C SER A 116 23.04 1.76 -9.13
N MET A 117 24.29 1.35 -8.93
CA MET A 117 24.66 0.00 -8.50
C MET A 117 25.27 0.05 -7.11
N ALA A 118 24.82 -0.85 -6.23
CA ALA A 118 25.32 -0.99 -4.87
C ALA A 118 25.77 -2.44 -4.62
N GLY A 119 26.90 -2.62 -3.96
CA GLY A 119 27.30 -3.92 -3.44
C GLY A 119 26.91 -3.98 -1.97
N LEU A 120 26.22 -5.03 -1.54
CA LEU A 120 25.83 -5.19 -0.15
C LEU A 120 26.36 -6.51 0.40
N ARG A 121 27.00 -6.42 1.55
CA ARG A 121 27.34 -7.58 2.37
C ARG A 121 26.70 -7.38 3.73
N TYR A 122 25.84 -8.29 4.14
CA TYR A 122 25.08 -8.14 5.38
C TYR A 122 24.78 -9.49 6.05
N GLU A 123 24.52 -9.42 7.35
CA GLU A 123 24.07 -10.53 8.18
C GLU A 123 22.73 -10.15 8.80
N ILE A 124 21.68 -10.88 8.46
CA ILE A 124 20.35 -10.73 9.05
C ILE A 124 20.34 -11.53 10.35
N THR A 125 20.08 -10.86 11.46
CA THR A 125 19.96 -11.44 12.80
C THR A 125 18.51 -11.64 13.21
N GLU A 126 17.62 -10.76 12.77
CA GLU A 126 16.19 -10.83 13.09
C GLU A 126 15.35 -10.32 11.93
N LYS A 127 14.10 -10.78 11.87
CA LYS A 127 13.08 -10.30 10.95
C LYS A 127 11.81 -10.00 11.71
N LEU A 128 11.12 -8.93 11.33
CA LEU A 128 9.74 -8.69 11.79
C LEU A 128 8.82 -9.04 10.65
N ILE A 129 7.95 -10.03 10.84
CA ILE A 129 7.04 -10.54 9.81
C ILE A 129 5.61 -10.23 10.24
N VAL A 130 4.77 -9.81 9.30
CA VAL A 130 3.33 -9.66 9.55
C VAL A 130 2.71 -11.02 9.87
N ASP A 131 2.03 -11.12 11.01
CA ASP A 131 1.41 -12.36 11.53
C ASP A 131 -0.07 -12.16 11.92
N GLY A 132 -0.65 -11.01 11.58
CA GLY A 132 -2.05 -10.70 11.86
C GLY A 132 -2.41 -9.26 11.50
N GLY A 133 -3.69 -8.92 11.67
CA GLY A 133 -4.15 -7.55 11.47
C GLY A 133 -4.60 -7.21 10.03
N LEU A 134 -4.59 -8.18 9.12
CA LEU A 134 -4.94 -7.95 7.71
C LEU A 134 -6.42 -7.64 7.53
N GLU A 135 -7.31 -8.33 8.23
CA GLU A 135 -8.75 -8.05 8.19
C GLU A 135 -9.07 -6.66 8.76
N GLU A 136 -8.42 -6.29 9.86
CA GLU A 136 -8.53 -4.96 10.46
C GLU A 136 -7.98 -3.86 9.54
N LEU A 137 -6.90 -4.16 8.81
CA LEU A 137 -6.34 -3.27 7.80
C LEU A 137 -7.33 -3.07 6.65
N GLU A 138 -7.91 -4.14 6.12
CA GLU A 138 -8.94 -4.10 5.08
C GLU A 138 -10.15 -3.28 5.51
N LEU A 139 -10.69 -3.53 6.70
CA LEU A 139 -11.80 -2.78 7.27
C LEU A 139 -11.48 -1.29 7.44
N CYS A 140 -10.26 -0.96 7.85
CA CYS A 140 -9.85 0.44 7.96
C CYS A 140 -9.73 1.10 6.58
N CYS A 141 -9.12 0.42 5.61
CA CYS A 141 -8.97 0.91 4.24
C CYS A 141 -10.31 1.08 3.51
N LEU A 142 -11.30 0.25 3.83
CA LEU A 142 -12.67 0.42 3.32
C LEU A 142 -13.35 1.69 3.83
N ARG A 143 -13.10 2.07 5.08
CA ARG A 143 -13.68 3.26 5.70
C ARG A 143 -12.99 4.55 5.25
N SER A 144 -11.69 4.44 4.96
CA SER A 144 -10.79 5.54 4.62
C SER A 144 -9.82 5.14 3.50
N PRO A 145 -10.31 4.96 2.25
CA PRO A 145 -9.50 4.47 1.13
C PRO A 145 -8.32 5.38 0.81
N GLU A 146 -8.45 6.69 1.04
CA GLU A 146 -7.38 7.68 0.85
C GLU A 146 -6.22 7.52 1.83
N LYS A 147 -6.38 6.71 2.88
CA LYS A 147 -5.35 6.42 3.88
C LYS A 147 -4.56 5.17 3.59
N CYS A 148 -4.88 4.42 2.54
CA CYS A 148 -4.22 3.16 2.22
C CYS A 148 -3.50 3.24 0.88
N THR A 149 -2.43 2.47 0.76
CA THR A 149 -1.73 2.29 -0.52
C THR A 149 -1.90 0.85 -1.00
N ASP A 150 -1.51 0.59 -2.24
CA ASP A 150 -1.58 -0.73 -2.90
C ASP A 150 -0.54 -1.74 -2.38
N ARG A 151 0.32 -1.32 -1.44
CA ARG A 151 1.41 -2.13 -0.90
C ARG A 151 1.67 -1.86 0.56
N TYR A 152 1.72 -2.92 1.35
CA TYR A 152 2.14 -2.85 2.74
C TYR A 152 3.51 -3.49 2.95
N ILE A 153 4.18 -3.12 4.03
CA ILE A 153 5.42 -3.74 4.48
C ILE A 153 5.08 -5.05 5.20
N SER A 154 5.49 -6.17 4.61
CA SER A 154 5.22 -7.51 5.13
C SER A 154 6.38 -8.09 5.93
N GLU A 155 7.60 -7.60 5.71
CA GLU A 155 8.80 -8.09 6.38
C GLU A 155 9.80 -6.94 6.58
N TYR A 156 10.32 -6.76 7.78
CA TYR A 156 11.49 -5.92 8.04
C TYR A 156 12.72 -6.77 8.35
N TRP A 157 13.89 -6.33 7.89
CA TRP A 157 15.17 -7.00 8.12
C TRP A 157 16.05 -6.21 9.07
N VAL A 158 16.50 -6.89 10.13
CA VAL A 158 17.43 -6.36 11.14
C VAL A 158 18.75 -7.09 11.03
N GLY A 159 19.84 -6.35 11.04
CA GLY A 159 21.15 -6.96 10.88
C GLY A 159 22.30 -5.97 10.84
N THR A 160 23.49 -6.51 10.60
CA THR A 160 24.73 -5.73 10.40
C THR A 160 25.12 -5.78 8.93
N GLY A 161 25.94 -4.83 8.46
CA GLY A 161 26.33 -4.86 7.06
C GLY A 161 27.23 -3.74 6.59
N THR A 162 27.62 -3.86 5.32
CA THR A 162 28.52 -2.95 4.62
C THR A 162 27.97 -2.68 3.23
N LEU A 163 27.86 -1.39 2.92
CA LEU A 163 27.55 -0.89 1.61
C LEU A 163 28.85 -0.61 0.86
N HIS A 164 28.96 -1.18 -0.33
CA HIS A 164 30.05 -0.98 -1.26
C HIS A 164 29.56 -0.19 -2.47
N LYS A 165 30.39 0.75 -2.93
CA LYS A 165 30.19 1.48 -4.19
C LYS A 165 31.21 1.05 -5.23
N LEU A 166 30.74 0.91 -6.47
CA LEU A 166 31.57 0.58 -7.62
C LEU A 166 32.15 1.86 -8.23
N SER A 167 33.46 1.91 -8.44
CA SER A 167 34.07 3.00 -9.21
C SER A 167 33.50 3.03 -10.64
N SER A 168 33.16 4.20 -11.16
CA SER A 168 32.52 4.39 -12.48
C SER A 168 33.42 4.07 -13.69
N SER A 169 34.52 3.32 -13.50
CA SER A 169 35.45 2.97 -14.57
C SER A 169 35.01 1.70 -15.31
N ASN A 170 35.11 1.69 -16.63
CA ASN A 170 34.83 0.52 -17.48
C ASN A 170 35.62 -0.74 -17.07
N GLY A 171 36.83 -0.56 -16.52
CA GLY A 171 37.65 -1.67 -16.02
C GLY A 171 37.05 -2.37 -14.78
N ALA A 172 36.46 -1.60 -13.85
CA ALA A 172 35.82 -2.14 -12.66
C ALA A 172 34.54 -2.92 -13.00
N ILE A 173 33.74 -2.39 -13.94
CA ILE A 173 32.51 -3.05 -14.43
C ILE A 173 32.85 -4.38 -15.12
N LYS A 174 33.85 -4.40 -16.03
CA LYS A 174 34.30 -5.63 -16.70
C LYS A 174 34.78 -6.70 -15.71
N THR A 175 35.50 -6.29 -14.67
CA THR A 175 36.02 -7.21 -13.67
C THR A 175 34.89 -7.82 -12.84
N SER A 176 33.90 -7.00 -12.45
CA SER A 176 32.72 -7.45 -11.71
C SER A 176 31.88 -8.44 -12.52
N LEU A 177 31.64 -8.16 -13.81
CA LEU A 177 30.95 -9.08 -14.72
C LEU A 177 31.68 -10.42 -14.85
N LYS A 178 33.00 -10.41 -15.04
CA LYS A 178 33.79 -11.66 -15.12
C LYS A 178 33.70 -12.49 -13.85
N GLN A 179 33.68 -11.85 -12.68
CA GLN A 179 33.54 -12.56 -11.41
C GLN A 179 32.14 -13.14 -11.25
N LEU A 180 31.09 -12.36 -11.56
CA LEU A 180 29.71 -12.86 -11.58
C LEU A 180 29.55 -14.05 -12.54
N ASP A 181 30.08 -13.96 -13.76
CA ASP A 181 30.00 -15.04 -14.74
C ASP A 181 30.73 -16.32 -14.29
N LYS A 182 31.81 -16.16 -13.52
CA LYS A 182 32.64 -17.29 -13.04
C LYS A 182 32.12 -17.90 -11.74
N LEU A 183 31.67 -17.09 -10.79
CA LEU A 183 31.40 -17.48 -9.41
C LEU A 183 29.93 -17.32 -9.00
N GLY A 184 29.12 -16.64 -9.81
CA GLY A 184 27.73 -16.30 -9.46
C GLY A 184 27.58 -15.23 -8.37
N LYS A 185 28.69 -14.71 -7.83
CA LYS A 185 28.74 -13.69 -6.76
C LYS A 185 29.93 -12.76 -6.91
N ILE A 186 29.90 -11.61 -6.22
CA ILE A 186 30.99 -10.63 -6.21
C ILE A 186 31.58 -10.54 -4.80
N ASP A 187 32.78 -11.07 -4.63
CA ASP A 187 33.58 -10.76 -3.44
C ASP A 187 34.04 -9.30 -3.53
N PHE A 188 33.39 -8.42 -2.79
CA PHE A 188 33.67 -6.98 -2.80
C PHE A 188 35.06 -6.62 -2.25
N GLY A 189 35.68 -7.50 -1.47
CA GLY A 189 37.04 -7.32 -0.94
C GLY A 189 38.12 -7.71 -1.94
N ALA A 190 37.88 -8.75 -2.74
CA ALA A 190 38.83 -9.25 -3.74
C ALA A 190 38.62 -8.63 -5.14
N THR A 191 37.44 -8.10 -5.43
CA THR A 191 37.10 -7.57 -6.76
C THR A 191 37.54 -6.11 -6.90
N LYS A 192 38.50 -5.86 -7.81
CA LYS A 192 39.01 -4.52 -8.08
C LYS A 192 37.89 -3.56 -8.50
N GLY A 193 37.86 -2.39 -7.87
CA GLY A 193 36.96 -1.28 -8.22
C GLY A 193 35.80 -1.08 -7.27
N TRP A 194 35.62 -1.94 -6.26
CA TRP A 194 34.70 -1.72 -5.16
C TRP A 194 35.39 -1.03 -3.99
N THR A 195 34.68 -0.10 -3.35
CA THR A 195 35.13 0.59 -2.13
C THR A 195 33.99 0.66 -1.13
N VAL A 196 34.30 0.65 0.17
CA VAL A 196 33.28 0.81 1.22
C VAL A 196 32.72 2.23 1.16
N ALA A 197 31.41 2.34 1.08
CA ALA A 197 30.66 3.60 1.13
C ALA A 197 30.17 3.88 2.55
N SER A 198 29.62 2.87 3.22
CA SER A 198 29.19 2.92 4.62
C SER A 198 29.18 1.53 5.23
N SER A 199 29.16 1.46 6.55
CA SER A 199 29.06 0.20 7.30
C SER A 199 28.32 0.42 8.60
N TRP A 200 27.60 -0.59 9.04
CA TRP A 200 26.97 -0.63 10.35
C TRP A 200 27.31 -1.93 11.07
N SER A 201 27.82 -1.78 12.29
CA SER A 201 28.28 -2.87 13.14
C SER A 201 27.27 -3.29 14.21
N GLU A 202 26.30 -2.42 14.51
CA GLU A 202 25.20 -2.74 15.42
C GLU A 202 24.00 -3.24 14.60
N PRO A 203 23.24 -4.24 15.08
CA PRO A 203 22.02 -4.70 14.42
C PRO A 203 21.03 -3.54 14.27
N MET A 204 20.70 -3.22 13.01
CA MET A 204 19.79 -2.14 12.65
C MET A 204 18.83 -2.59 11.57
N TYR A 205 17.67 -1.94 11.49
CA TYR A 205 16.77 -2.10 10.37
C TYR A 205 17.38 -1.47 9.14
N PHE A 206 17.55 -2.24 8.07
CA PHE A 206 18.24 -1.78 6.86
C PHE A 206 17.47 -2.03 5.56
N ALA A 207 16.50 -2.96 5.57
CA ALA A 207 15.68 -3.29 4.41
C ALA A 207 14.31 -3.81 4.84
N TYR A 208 13.37 -3.85 3.88
CA TYR A 208 12.07 -4.48 4.07
C TYR A 208 11.53 -5.03 2.75
N ARG A 209 10.63 -6.00 2.85
CA ARG A 209 9.82 -6.50 1.73
C ARG A 209 8.41 -5.95 1.79
N THR A 210 7.83 -5.83 0.61
CA THR A 210 6.44 -5.44 0.47
C THR A 210 5.58 -6.56 -0.06
N SER A 211 4.29 -6.47 0.22
CA SER A 211 3.28 -7.33 -0.38
C SER A 211 2.18 -6.48 -0.94
N ALA A 212 1.59 -6.95 -2.06
CA ALA A 212 0.46 -6.30 -2.65
C ALA A 212 -0.71 -6.32 -1.66
N PHE A 213 -1.41 -5.20 -1.58
CA PHE A 213 -2.63 -5.03 -0.81
C PHE A 213 -3.72 -4.59 -1.76
N GLN A 214 -4.81 -5.34 -1.78
CA GLN A 214 -6.00 -4.95 -2.51
C GLN A 214 -7.16 -4.97 -1.53
N ALA A 215 -7.50 -3.79 -1.00
CA ALA A 215 -8.74 -3.65 -0.27
C ALA A 215 -9.91 -4.04 -1.19
N PRO A 216 -10.94 -4.74 -0.68
CA PRO A 216 -12.15 -4.98 -1.45
C PRO A 216 -12.79 -3.65 -1.87
N SER A 217 -13.52 -3.66 -2.99
CA SER A 217 -14.28 -2.47 -3.38
C SER A 217 -15.38 -2.20 -2.35
N CYS A 218 -15.76 -0.93 -2.21
CA CYS A 218 -16.87 -0.56 -1.32
C CYS A 218 -18.15 -1.32 -1.71
N GLU A 219 -18.40 -1.53 -3.00
CA GLU A 219 -19.51 -2.37 -3.48
C GLU A 219 -19.42 -3.82 -3.01
N SER A 220 -18.29 -4.51 -3.22
CA SER A 220 -18.13 -5.92 -2.81
C SER A 220 -18.26 -6.06 -1.31
N TYR A 221 -17.52 -5.23 -0.56
CA TYR A 221 -17.56 -5.25 0.89
C TYR A 221 -18.98 -5.06 1.43
N MET A 222 -19.72 -4.10 0.90
CA MET A 222 -21.07 -3.88 1.37
C MET A 222 -21.97 -5.07 1.02
N ASN A 223 -21.88 -5.62 -0.19
CA ASN A 223 -22.72 -6.75 -0.61
C ASN A 223 -22.45 -8.04 0.19
N ASP A 224 -21.22 -8.23 0.65
CA ASP A 224 -20.77 -9.48 1.31
C ASP A 224 -20.94 -9.47 2.84
N LEU A 225 -21.51 -8.40 3.43
CA LEU A 225 -21.75 -8.34 4.88
C LEU A 225 -22.79 -9.41 5.30
N PRO A 226 -22.49 -10.22 6.34
CA PRO A 226 -23.37 -11.28 6.78
C PRO A 226 -24.65 -10.72 7.40
N GLU A 227 -25.77 -11.40 7.17
CA GLU A 227 -27.01 -11.15 7.93
C GLU A 227 -26.80 -11.61 9.39
N GLU A 228 -27.32 -10.83 10.35
CA GLU A 228 -27.28 -11.17 11.78
C GLU A 228 -28.69 -11.60 12.23
N GLU A 229 -28.82 -12.73 12.93
CA GLU A 229 -30.12 -13.36 13.26
C GLU A 229 -31.10 -12.41 14.00
N ASP A 230 -30.59 -11.47 14.79
CA ASP A 230 -31.40 -10.53 15.60
C ASP A 230 -31.39 -9.09 15.07
N ARG A 231 -30.93 -8.85 13.83
CA ARG A 231 -30.83 -7.50 13.28
C ARG A 231 -31.32 -7.42 11.84
N VAL A 232 -32.06 -6.36 11.54
CA VAL A 232 -32.48 -6.01 10.18
C VAL A 232 -31.49 -5.02 9.60
N LEU A 233 -31.03 -5.31 8.38
CA LEU A 233 -30.03 -4.52 7.68
C LEU A 233 -30.67 -3.57 6.67
N PHE A 234 -30.34 -2.28 6.77
CA PHE A 234 -30.74 -1.25 5.83
C PHE A 234 -29.51 -0.71 5.08
N THR A 235 -29.62 -0.55 3.76
CA THR A 235 -28.47 -0.16 2.91
C THR A 235 -28.77 1.12 2.14
N GLY A 236 -28.18 2.23 2.56
CA GLY A 236 -28.30 3.51 1.84
C GLY A 236 -27.16 3.72 0.84
N VAL A 237 -27.47 4.35 -0.29
CA VAL A 237 -26.49 4.70 -1.32
C VAL A 237 -26.69 6.16 -1.72
N SER A 238 -25.61 6.94 -1.78
CA SER A 238 -25.68 8.33 -2.24
C SER A 238 -25.67 8.42 -3.76
N GLU A 239 -26.10 9.57 -4.27
CA GLU A 239 -25.69 9.99 -5.61
C GLU A 239 -24.18 10.26 -5.66
N GLN A 240 -23.64 10.38 -6.88
CA GLN A 240 -22.24 10.75 -7.09
C GLN A 240 -22.07 12.26 -6.89
N LEU A 241 -21.36 12.66 -5.83
CA LEU A 241 -21.25 14.05 -5.39
C LEU A 241 -19.80 14.51 -5.34
N MET A 242 -19.55 15.80 -5.57
CA MET A 242 -18.19 16.40 -5.52
C MET A 242 -17.66 16.63 -4.09
N SER A 243 -18.43 16.23 -3.07
CA SER A 243 -18.04 16.39 -1.66
C SER A 243 -18.27 15.06 -0.94
N GLU A 244 -17.19 14.48 -0.43
CA GLU A 244 -17.21 13.26 0.38
C GLU A 244 -18.18 13.37 1.55
N GLN A 245 -18.12 14.48 2.30
CA GLN A 245 -19.00 14.72 3.44
C GLN A 245 -20.47 14.74 3.03
N ARG A 246 -20.80 15.31 1.86
CA ARG A 246 -22.17 15.31 1.35
C ARG A 246 -22.60 13.91 0.92
N ALA A 247 -21.74 13.16 0.23
CA ALA A 247 -22.00 11.77 -0.14
C ALA A 247 -22.31 10.92 1.09
N ARG A 248 -21.48 10.99 2.15
CA ARG A 248 -21.73 10.27 3.40
C ARG A 248 -23.09 10.61 4.02
N ARG A 249 -23.42 11.91 4.09
CA ARG A 249 -24.70 12.36 4.65
C ARG A 249 -25.89 11.88 3.82
N ASP A 250 -25.78 11.95 2.50
CA ASP A 250 -26.82 11.55 1.55
C ASP A 250 -27.09 10.02 1.63
N ALA A 251 -26.04 9.21 1.66
CA ALA A 251 -26.18 7.76 1.86
C ALA A 251 -26.80 7.42 3.23
N GLN A 252 -26.45 8.15 4.29
CA GLN A 252 -27.09 7.99 5.60
C GLN A 252 -28.58 8.36 5.53
N GLU A 253 -28.93 9.43 4.81
CA GLU A 253 -30.32 9.85 4.66
C GLU A 253 -31.15 8.83 3.87
N ASP A 254 -30.62 8.27 2.78
CA ASP A 254 -31.28 7.19 2.04
C ASP A 254 -31.51 5.94 2.91
N ALA A 255 -30.50 5.52 3.70
CA ALA A 255 -30.65 4.40 4.64
C ALA A 255 -31.78 4.67 5.65
N ARG A 256 -31.87 5.89 6.17
CA ARG A 256 -32.94 6.30 7.09
C ARG A 256 -34.31 6.30 6.41
N GLN A 257 -34.39 6.76 5.17
CA GLN A 257 -35.63 6.71 4.39
C GLN A 257 -36.08 5.28 4.12
N GLN A 258 -35.16 4.33 3.97
CA GLN A 258 -35.51 2.90 3.88
C GLN A 258 -36.13 2.37 5.17
N VAL A 259 -35.61 2.75 6.34
CA VAL A 259 -36.25 2.42 7.63
C VAL A 259 -37.65 3.02 7.71
N VAL A 260 -37.81 4.30 7.35
CA VAL A 260 -39.14 4.96 7.32
C VAL A 260 -40.10 4.25 6.37
N ARG A 261 -39.64 3.88 5.16
CA ARG A 261 -40.44 3.12 4.18
C ARG A 261 -40.82 1.76 4.71
N TYR A 262 -39.89 1.02 5.30
CA TYR A 262 -40.17 -0.26 5.93
C TYR A 262 -41.24 -0.13 7.02
N LEU A 263 -41.12 0.88 7.90
CA LEU A 263 -42.13 1.16 8.91
C LEU A 263 -43.47 1.62 8.31
N GLY A 264 -43.48 2.34 7.19
CA GLY A 264 -44.71 2.81 6.53
C GLY A 264 -45.43 1.72 5.73
N GLU A 265 -44.70 0.94 4.94
CA GLU A 265 -45.21 -0.06 4.00
C GLU A 265 -45.55 -1.38 4.72
N GLU A 266 -44.62 -1.88 5.54
CA GLU A 266 -44.82 -3.13 6.28
C GLU A 266 -45.83 -2.93 7.43
N LEU A 267 -45.86 -1.72 8.05
CA LEU A 267 -46.62 -1.48 9.29
C LEU A 267 -47.81 -0.51 9.18
N ARG A 268 -48.06 0.07 7.99
CA ARG A 268 -49.20 0.99 7.75
C ARG A 268 -49.32 2.14 8.75
N ILE A 269 -48.20 2.60 9.29
CA ILE A 269 -48.16 3.80 10.12
C ILE A 269 -48.30 5.00 9.16
N GLU A 270 -49.11 6.02 9.50
CA GLU A 270 -49.32 7.20 8.64
C GLU A 270 -48.82 8.49 9.32
N GLY A 271 -48.33 9.45 8.51
CA GLY A 271 -48.03 10.82 8.93
C GLY A 271 -46.76 10.99 9.78
N ASP A 272 -46.72 12.06 10.57
CA ASP A 272 -45.55 12.47 11.37
C ASP A 272 -45.12 11.44 12.44
N GLU A 273 -46.03 10.51 12.80
CA GLU A 273 -45.72 9.45 13.78
C GLU A 273 -44.68 8.44 13.24
N ILE A 274 -44.65 8.19 11.91
CA ILE A 274 -43.63 7.30 11.30
C ILE A 274 -42.24 7.87 11.50
N TYR A 275 -42.07 9.16 11.17
CA TYR A 275 -40.78 9.83 11.20
C TYR A 275 -40.20 9.87 12.61
N SER A 276 -41.02 10.20 13.61
CA SER A 276 -40.57 10.24 15.02
C SER A 276 -40.14 8.87 15.56
N ARG A 277 -40.83 7.78 15.17
CA ARG A 277 -40.47 6.41 15.59
C ARG A 277 -39.24 5.90 14.86
N ALA A 278 -39.14 6.16 13.55
CA ALA A 278 -37.94 5.87 12.78
C ALA A 278 -36.73 6.58 13.38
N GLU A 279 -36.85 7.86 13.71
CA GLU A 279 -35.79 8.64 14.34
C GLU A 279 -35.39 8.06 15.71
N ALA A 280 -36.36 7.64 16.53
CA ALA A 280 -36.08 7.00 17.81
C ALA A 280 -35.31 5.67 17.65
N LEU A 281 -35.70 4.82 16.69
CA LEU A 281 -34.97 3.58 16.37
C LEU A 281 -33.56 3.87 15.87
N LEU A 282 -33.43 4.83 14.95
CA LEU A 282 -32.17 5.24 14.35
C LEU A 282 -31.23 5.91 15.36
N SER A 283 -31.75 6.58 16.39
CA SER A 283 -30.95 7.17 17.48
C SER A 283 -30.19 6.14 18.30
N GLY A 284 -30.67 4.88 18.31
CA GLY A 284 -30.02 3.74 18.95
C GLY A 284 -28.98 3.02 18.07
N VAL A 285 -28.93 3.31 16.77
CA VAL A 285 -28.00 2.64 15.84
C VAL A 285 -26.58 3.17 16.06
N LYS A 286 -25.77 2.39 16.78
CA LYS A 286 -24.35 2.70 17.03
C LYS A 286 -23.43 2.27 15.90
N ASP A 287 -23.80 1.24 15.16
CA ASP A 287 -22.94 0.59 14.17
C ASP A 287 -23.44 0.86 12.75
N SER A 288 -23.13 2.06 12.24
CA SER A 288 -23.26 2.34 10.80
C SER A 288 -21.92 2.09 10.11
N LEU A 289 -21.87 1.10 9.23
CA LEU A 289 -20.72 0.87 8.36
C LEU A 289 -20.85 1.82 7.17
N THR A 290 -19.80 2.60 6.89
CA THR A 290 -19.76 3.52 5.74
C THR A 290 -18.50 3.27 4.93
N CYS A 291 -18.63 3.13 3.62
CA CYS A 291 -17.51 3.10 2.69
C CYS A 291 -17.74 4.08 1.52
N ILE A 292 -16.67 4.37 0.78
CA ILE A 292 -16.69 5.36 -0.31
C ILE A 292 -15.97 4.83 -1.55
N ASP A 293 -16.62 5.00 -2.69
CA ASP A 293 -16.03 4.88 -4.01
C ASP A 293 -15.64 6.28 -4.54
N THR A 294 -14.41 6.41 -5.04
CA THR A 294 -13.91 7.65 -5.65
C THR A 294 -13.70 7.47 -7.15
N ARG A 295 -14.12 8.46 -7.93
CA ARG A 295 -13.90 8.51 -9.37
C ARG A 295 -13.43 9.89 -9.81
N ASP A 296 -12.34 9.91 -10.57
CA ASP A 296 -11.84 11.15 -11.18
C ASP A 296 -12.75 11.61 -12.32
N THR A 297 -13.12 12.88 -12.30
CA THR A 297 -13.89 13.56 -13.35
C THR A 297 -13.15 14.82 -13.81
N PRO A 298 -13.48 15.40 -14.98
CA PRO A 298 -12.87 16.66 -15.43
C PRO A 298 -13.08 17.83 -14.47
N GLU A 299 -14.09 17.77 -13.60
CA GLU A 299 -14.46 18.81 -12.64
C GLU A 299 -13.82 18.56 -11.25
N GLY A 300 -13.10 17.44 -11.09
CA GLY A 300 -12.49 17.00 -9.85
C GLY A 300 -12.92 15.59 -9.43
N PRO A 301 -12.49 15.11 -8.25
CA PRO A 301 -12.92 13.83 -7.73
C PRO A 301 -14.41 13.86 -7.35
N SER A 302 -15.12 12.81 -7.74
CA SER A 302 -16.52 12.55 -7.38
C SER A 302 -16.60 11.34 -6.45
N TYR A 303 -17.53 11.38 -5.50
CA TYR A 303 -17.63 10.44 -4.39
C TYR A 303 -19.02 9.80 -4.39
N LEU A 304 -19.06 8.48 -4.27
CA LEU A 304 -20.28 7.71 -4.03
C LEU A 304 -20.12 7.00 -2.69
N ALA A 305 -20.97 7.30 -1.72
CA ALA A 305 -20.94 6.67 -0.42
C ALA A 305 -21.99 5.56 -0.33
N ARG A 306 -21.65 4.51 0.40
CA ARG A 306 -22.58 3.45 0.78
C ARG A 306 -22.61 3.35 2.29
N VAL A 307 -23.78 3.18 2.85
CA VAL A 307 -24.01 3.05 4.30
C VAL A 307 -24.82 1.79 4.56
N ARG A 308 -24.41 0.98 5.53
CA ARG A 308 -25.17 -0.13 6.07
C ARG A 308 -25.46 0.13 7.54
N MET A 309 -26.72 -0.02 7.92
CA MET A 309 -27.20 0.22 9.28
C MET A 309 -27.91 -1.03 9.77
N TYR A 310 -27.48 -1.56 10.91
CA TYR A 310 -28.22 -2.60 11.60
C TYR A 310 -29.19 -1.99 12.60
N VAL A 311 -30.43 -2.45 12.55
CA VAL A 311 -31.47 -2.13 13.53
C VAL A 311 -31.85 -3.42 14.24
N ASP A 312 -31.91 -3.37 15.57
CA ASP A 312 -32.34 -4.52 16.38
C ASP A 312 -33.75 -4.96 16.00
N ALA A 313 -33.93 -6.24 15.70
CA ALA A 313 -35.22 -6.80 15.28
C ALA A 313 -36.26 -6.69 16.41
N GLY A 314 -35.85 -6.91 17.67
CA GLY A 314 -36.72 -6.72 18.83
C GLY A 314 -37.18 -5.27 19.00
N ALA A 315 -36.30 -4.29 18.78
CA ALA A 315 -36.65 -2.88 18.79
C ALA A 315 -37.64 -2.52 17.67
N LEU A 316 -37.49 -3.12 16.48
CA LEU A 316 -38.47 -3.02 15.41
C LEU A 316 -39.81 -3.62 15.85
N ASP A 317 -39.83 -4.82 16.42
CA ASP A 317 -41.03 -5.48 16.93
C ASP A 317 -41.75 -4.68 18.03
N GLU A 318 -41.00 -4.08 18.95
CA GLU A 318 -41.57 -3.20 19.99
C GLU A 318 -42.19 -1.95 19.38
N ALA A 319 -41.52 -1.35 18.38
CA ALA A 319 -42.06 -0.23 17.64
C ALA A 319 -43.35 -0.63 16.90
N MET A 320 -43.47 -1.87 16.41
CA MET A 320 -44.70 -2.43 15.82
C MET A 320 -45.82 -2.58 16.86
N ALA A 321 -45.55 -3.22 18.00
CA ALA A 321 -46.58 -3.50 19.02
C ALA A 321 -47.20 -2.22 19.60
N GLY A 322 -46.41 -1.14 19.70
CA GLY A 322 -46.87 0.17 20.15
C GLY A 322 -47.90 0.84 19.22
N VAL A 323 -47.99 0.44 17.95
CA VAL A 323 -48.92 0.99 16.95
C VAL A 323 -50.27 0.26 17.00
N GLU A 324 -50.25 -1.08 17.02
CA GLU A 324 -51.47 -1.89 17.08
C GLU A 324 -52.32 -1.61 18.33
N SER A 325 -51.67 -1.34 19.46
CA SER A 325 -52.34 -1.04 20.73
C SER A 325 -53.08 0.32 20.72
N ARG A 326 -52.68 1.26 19.85
CA ARG A 326 -53.32 2.57 19.68
C ARG A 326 -54.37 2.59 18.59
N SER A 327 -54.18 1.84 17.50
CA SER A 327 -55.20 1.69 16.44
C SER A 327 -56.50 1.03 16.95
N LYS A 328 -56.42 0.26 18.04
CA LYS A 328 -57.59 -0.39 18.70
C LYS A 328 -58.29 0.47 19.77
N ARG A 329 -57.86 1.71 20.00
CA ARG A 329 -58.55 2.67 20.89
C ARG A 329 -59.27 3.74 20.08
#